data_AF-A0A5E4TL76-F1
#
_entry.id   AF-A0A5E4TL76-F1
#
_cell.length_a   1.000
_cell.length_b   1.000
_cell.length_c   1.000
_cell.angle_alpha   90.00
_cell.angle_beta   90.00
_cell.angle_gamma   90.00
#
_symmetry.space_group_name_H-M   'P 1'
#
loop_
_entity.id
_entity.type
_entity.pdbx_description
1 polymer ?
#
loop_
_entity_poly.entity_id
_entity_poly.type
_entity_poly.pdbx_seq_one_letter_code
_entity_poly.pdbx_strand_id
1 'polypeptide(L)'
;MKPNPTSPAAVDAGFFCARRKRNEKARDQIAPPPLLSVYLKPLACRRLVRGLLAAFWLASPLVVHAAGAKHAGVTHTARSTSTHATNTAVDPSTRALTTDDARYLLTRTGYSPDARELAPFVGLTRAQAVDRLLEQTRRTAVTPPPAWAADPPLYGAPVKNMTDEQRRELNQRRDRMAASLPAWWAQEMASTPSPLTERMTMFWHNHFVSSDDKVREPVVLYRQNVLLRANALGNFGVLLHEVSKDPAMLVYLDGAGSRKGHPNENFAREVMELFTLGEGHYTEQDVREAARAYTGWSIDRPTMSYVWRANVHDVGAKTVLNQTGDFDGDQMLDILLARPETATFITGKLWREFVSPTPEPSQVQRVAGAFRASGYDIRVAMRALLLTPAFWDARTRGTLVKSPSEFVTDTVREFDIGYDDPQMLAQQMRALGQDLFRPPNVKGWPGGDAWIDSTTLLARKQFVERMFRATENANAGGPSMVLPSSAASSGVQRTALRPAAAMPRTVAGVRFDLSRWLQPYALGPVDVPDERAREALQRAVLPFAPAVPQTAGVNSAAYLQALLMDPAYQLK
;
A
#
# COMPACT_ATOMS: atom_id res chain seq x y z
N MET A 1 -9.02 47.53 -2.20
CA MET A 1 -8.13 47.58 -1.01
C MET A 1 -8.42 46.35 -0.15
N LYS A 2 -7.36 45.69 0.33
CA LYS A 2 -7.37 44.37 1.00
C LYS A 2 -8.31 44.30 2.21
N PRO A 3 -8.72 43.07 2.57
CA PRO A 3 -8.27 42.56 3.87
C PRO A 3 -7.70 41.13 3.81
N ASN A 4 -6.72 40.88 4.69
CA ASN A 4 -6.10 39.59 5.00
C ASN A 4 -7.10 38.54 5.48
N PRO A 5 -6.80 37.25 5.24
CA PRO A 5 -7.12 36.20 6.19
C PRO A 5 -5.87 35.56 6.79
N THR A 6 -6.02 35.28 8.07
CA THR A 6 -5.15 34.64 9.06
C THR A 6 -4.72 33.20 8.71
N SER A 7 -3.45 32.88 8.95
CA SER A 7 -2.92 31.50 9.05
C SER A 7 -3.30 30.83 10.36
N PRO A 8 -3.44 29.49 10.37
CA PRO A 8 -3.21 28.69 11.56
C PRO A 8 -1.93 27.83 11.45
N ALA A 9 -1.09 28.01 12.48
CA ALA A 9 -0.21 27.06 13.16
C ALA A 9 0.41 25.88 12.39
N ALA A 10 1.72 25.98 12.18
CA ALA A 10 2.62 24.85 11.98
C ALA A 10 3.00 24.23 13.34
N VAL A 11 3.04 22.90 13.40
CA VAL A 11 3.62 22.13 14.50
C VAL A 11 4.97 21.58 14.04
N ASP A 12 5.96 21.77 14.91
CA ASP A 12 7.37 21.44 14.78
C ASP A 12 7.68 19.96 14.46
N ALA A 13 8.60 19.76 13.51
CA ALA A 13 9.59 18.69 13.55
C ALA A 13 10.88 19.21 12.90
N GLY A 14 11.93 19.33 13.71
CA GLY A 14 13.17 20.00 13.35
C GLY A 14 14.22 19.12 12.65
N PHE A 15 15.25 19.84 12.21
CA PHE A 15 16.59 19.41 11.78
C PHE A 15 16.81 18.96 10.34
N PHE A 16 16.88 19.94 9.43
CA PHE A 16 17.68 19.85 8.20
C PHE A 16 18.91 20.76 8.29
N CYS A 17 20.09 20.16 8.13
CA CYS A 17 21.39 20.82 8.20
C CYS A 17 21.63 21.66 6.93
N ALA A 18 21.53 22.99 7.04
CA ALA A 18 21.83 23.93 5.97
C ALA A 18 23.33 24.23 5.89
N ARG A 19 23.96 23.74 4.82
CA ARG A 19 25.36 23.98 4.45
C ARG A 19 25.54 25.44 4.00
N ARG A 20 25.96 26.34 4.90
CA ARG A 20 26.39 27.71 4.52
C ARG A 20 27.83 27.69 3.98
N LYS A 21 28.00 28.24 2.77
CA LYS A 21 29.30 28.56 2.14
C LYS A 21 30.02 29.64 2.96
N ARG A 22 31.29 29.41 3.28
CA ARG A 22 32.25 30.46 3.69
C ARG A 22 32.80 31.14 2.44
N ASN A 23 32.92 32.47 2.49
CA ASN A 23 34.02 33.20 1.88
C ASN A 23 34.53 34.25 2.90
N GLU A 24 35.86 34.35 2.92
CA GLU A 24 36.78 35.28 3.60
C GLU A 24 36.30 36.74 3.72
N LYS A 25 36.71 37.59 4.68
CA LYS A 25 38.07 37.93 5.15
C LYS A 25 37.98 38.96 6.32
N ALA A 26 39.10 39.10 7.05
CA ALA A 26 39.55 40.26 7.87
C ALA A 26 39.31 40.28 9.41
N ARG A 27 40.46 40.13 10.12
CA ARG A 27 41.01 40.85 11.31
C ARG A 27 40.07 41.83 12.05
N ASP A 28 40.00 41.88 13.38
CA ASP A 28 41.08 42.18 14.33
C ASP A 28 40.76 41.79 15.80
N GLN A 29 41.82 41.88 16.61
CA GLN A 29 41.99 41.57 18.04
C GLN A 29 41.02 42.30 18.99
N ILE A 30 40.74 41.72 20.17
CA ILE A 30 40.78 42.32 21.53
C ILE A 30 40.55 41.21 22.59
N ALA A 31 41.34 41.26 23.66
CA ALA A 31 41.41 40.32 24.79
C ALA A 31 40.31 40.55 25.88
N PRO A 32 40.05 39.58 26.79
CA PRO A 32 38.99 39.64 27.82
C PRO A 32 39.54 40.13 29.19
N PRO A 33 38.67 40.54 30.14
CA PRO A 33 38.53 39.78 31.41
C PRO A 33 37.16 40.03 32.16
N PRO A 34 36.96 39.67 33.45
CA PRO A 34 37.07 38.36 34.09
C PRO A 34 35.83 37.97 34.96
N LEU A 35 35.95 36.79 35.58
CA LEU A 35 35.09 36.13 36.59
C LEU A 35 34.83 36.94 37.88
N LEU A 36 33.66 36.73 38.50
CA LEU A 36 33.49 36.82 39.95
C LEU A 36 32.37 35.89 40.48
N SER A 37 32.77 35.07 41.45
CA SER A 37 31.99 34.22 42.35
C SER A 37 31.23 35.06 43.39
N VAL A 38 30.13 34.55 43.97
CA VAL A 38 29.88 34.43 45.43
C VAL A 38 28.39 34.12 45.75
N TYR A 39 28.19 32.97 46.40
CA TYR A 39 27.27 32.57 47.50
C TYR A 39 26.10 33.47 47.96
N LEU A 40 24.90 32.87 48.18
CA LEU A 40 24.21 32.68 49.49
C LEU A 40 22.74 32.20 49.35
N LYS A 41 22.40 31.10 50.04
CA LYS A 41 21.04 30.67 50.48
C LYS A 41 20.70 31.38 51.83
N PRO A 42 19.56 31.12 52.51
CA PRO A 42 18.14 31.01 52.14
C PRO A 42 17.24 31.85 53.10
N LEU A 43 15.91 31.89 52.91
CA LEU A 43 14.95 32.11 54.01
C LEU A 43 13.56 31.54 53.66
N ALA A 44 12.92 30.98 54.68
CA ALA A 44 11.71 30.16 54.65
C ALA A 44 10.49 30.89 55.23
N CYS A 45 9.27 30.49 54.85
CA CYS A 45 8.23 30.04 55.81
C CYS A 45 6.86 29.69 55.17
N ARG A 46 6.39 28.46 55.50
CA ARG A 46 5.03 28.07 56.00
C ARG A 46 3.81 28.29 55.08
N ARG A 47 2.83 27.37 54.94
CA ARG A 47 2.28 26.24 55.74
C ARG A 47 1.57 25.28 54.74
N LEU A 48 1.77 23.95 54.79
CA LEU A 48 1.09 22.93 55.62
C LEU A 48 -0.37 22.63 55.20
N VAL A 49 -0.60 21.49 54.55
CA VAL A 49 -1.64 20.48 54.92
C VAL A 49 -1.14 19.08 54.50
N ARG A 50 -1.15 18.17 55.49
CA ARG A 50 -0.89 16.71 55.44
C ARG A 50 -2.12 15.98 54.85
N GLY A 51 -2.07 14.77 54.31
CA GLY A 51 -1.09 13.73 54.57
C GLY A 51 -1.21 12.50 53.67
N LEU A 52 -0.15 11.71 53.81
CA LEU A 52 0.16 10.40 53.25
C LEU A 52 -0.80 9.29 53.71
N LEU A 53 -0.87 8.17 52.96
CA LEU A 53 -0.13 6.94 53.30
C LEU A 53 -0.24 5.86 52.22
N ALA A 54 0.92 5.26 51.95
CA ALA A 54 1.14 4.10 51.11
C ALA A 54 1.60 2.91 51.98
N ALA A 55 1.34 1.71 51.45
CA ALA A 55 2.04 0.42 51.64
C ALA A 55 1.94 -0.30 53.01
N PHE A 56 1.60 -1.60 53.00
CA PHE A 56 2.58 -2.71 53.02
C PHE A 56 1.91 -4.12 52.98
N TRP A 57 2.75 -5.08 52.57
CA TRP A 57 2.60 -6.54 52.40
C TRP A 57 2.07 -7.35 53.60
N LEU A 58 1.50 -8.56 53.34
CA LEU A 58 1.98 -9.88 53.81
C LEU A 58 1.07 -11.06 53.39
N ALA A 59 1.62 -12.28 53.49
CA ALA A 59 1.28 -13.50 52.77
C ALA A 59 0.43 -14.55 53.53
N SER A 60 -0.12 -15.49 52.73
CA SER A 60 -0.33 -16.93 52.99
C SER A 60 -1.62 -17.44 53.68
N PRO A 61 -2.00 -18.72 53.43
CA PRO A 61 -3.38 -19.14 53.19
C PRO A 61 -4.01 -19.99 54.31
N LEU A 62 -5.33 -20.16 54.28
CA LEU A 62 -6.04 -21.12 55.13
C LEU A 62 -6.83 -22.14 54.29
N VAL A 63 -6.41 -23.40 54.47
CA VAL A 63 -7.12 -24.64 54.18
C VAL A 63 -8.23 -24.81 55.21
N VAL A 64 -9.44 -25.22 54.78
CA VAL A 64 -10.42 -25.88 55.66
C VAL A 64 -10.98 -27.09 54.93
N HIS A 65 -10.80 -28.26 55.54
CA HIS A 65 -11.40 -29.54 55.18
C HIS A 65 -12.57 -29.84 56.14
N ALA A 66 -13.72 -30.18 55.54
CA ALA A 66 -14.71 -31.22 55.85
C ALA A 66 -15.16 -31.58 57.29
N ALA A 67 -16.49 -31.60 57.48
CA ALA A 67 -17.32 -32.69 58.06
C ALA A 67 -18.81 -32.27 57.95
N GLY A 68 -19.83 -33.06 57.61
CA GLY A 68 -19.98 -34.50 57.42
C GLY A 68 -21.16 -35.04 58.26
N ALA A 69 -22.32 -35.30 57.63
CA ALA A 69 -23.39 -36.25 57.97
C ALA A 69 -24.72 -35.76 57.33
N LYS A 70 -25.70 -36.56 56.88
CA LYS A 70 -25.93 -38.00 56.60
C LYS A 70 -27.35 -38.03 56.02
N HIS A 71 -27.60 -38.64 54.86
CA HIS A 71 -28.81 -39.46 54.66
C HIS A 71 -28.65 -40.32 53.40
N ALA A 72 -28.85 -41.62 53.59
CA ALA A 72 -28.79 -42.65 52.57
C ALA A 72 -30.19 -42.86 51.99
N GLY A 73 -30.27 -43.19 50.69
CA GLY A 73 -31.48 -43.79 50.14
C GLY A 73 -31.62 -43.71 48.63
N VAL A 74 -31.41 -44.86 47.99
CA VAL A 74 -31.95 -45.28 46.68
C VAL A 74 -31.12 -44.95 45.42
N THR A 75 -30.41 -46.00 45.00
CA THR A 75 -29.80 -46.23 43.70
C THR A 75 -30.85 -46.34 42.58
N HIS A 76 -30.78 -45.46 41.59
CA HIS A 76 -31.25 -45.72 40.23
C HIS A 76 -30.05 -45.68 39.27
N THR A 77 -29.72 -46.84 38.71
CA THR A 77 -28.74 -46.99 37.64
C THR A 77 -29.29 -46.38 36.35
N ALA A 78 -28.96 -45.12 36.08
CA ALA A 78 -29.10 -44.52 34.76
C ALA A 78 -27.75 -44.63 34.04
N ARG A 79 -27.66 -45.53 33.05
CA ARG A 79 -26.60 -45.51 32.04
C ARG A 79 -26.62 -44.15 31.35
N SER A 80 -25.69 -43.27 31.71
CA SER A 80 -25.35 -42.12 30.90
C SER A 80 -24.59 -42.65 29.68
N THR A 81 -25.30 -42.86 28.57
CA THR A 81 -24.68 -42.89 27.26
C THR A 81 -24.18 -41.47 26.99
N SER A 82 -22.91 -41.22 27.27
CA SER A 82 -22.22 -40.05 26.75
C SER A 82 -22.11 -40.23 25.23
N THR A 83 -23.09 -39.70 24.51
CA THR A 83 -22.91 -39.38 23.09
C THR A 83 -21.78 -38.36 23.02
N HIS A 84 -20.56 -38.84 22.80
CA HIS A 84 -19.52 -38.05 22.17
C HIS A 84 -20.04 -37.70 20.77
N ALA A 85 -20.82 -36.62 20.69
CA ALA A 85 -20.97 -35.87 19.47
C ALA A 85 -19.58 -35.32 19.17
N THR A 86 -18.79 -36.08 18.41
CA THR A 86 -17.71 -35.56 17.58
C THR A 86 -18.36 -34.52 16.67
N ASN A 87 -18.44 -33.29 17.16
CA ASN A 87 -18.68 -32.14 16.33
C ASN A 87 -17.38 -31.96 15.55
N THR A 88 -17.19 -32.75 14.49
CA THR A 88 -16.17 -32.52 13.47
C THR A 88 -16.47 -31.16 12.89
N ALA A 89 -15.89 -30.12 13.49
CA ALA A 89 -15.91 -28.78 12.94
C ALA A 89 -15.33 -28.91 11.53
N VAL A 90 -16.19 -28.74 10.53
CA VAL A 90 -15.79 -28.78 9.12
C VAL A 90 -14.69 -27.76 8.94
N ASP A 91 -13.55 -28.19 8.41
CA ASP A 91 -12.42 -27.29 8.14
C ASP A 91 -12.92 -26.11 7.30
N PRO A 92 -12.87 -24.86 7.80
CA PRO A 92 -13.34 -23.70 7.07
C PRO A 92 -12.68 -23.56 5.70
N SER A 93 -11.48 -24.10 5.50
CA SER A 93 -10.76 -24.07 4.22
C SER A 93 -11.46 -24.86 3.11
N THR A 94 -12.30 -25.85 3.45
CA THR A 94 -13.02 -26.70 2.49
C THR A 94 -14.40 -26.14 2.10
N ARG A 95 -14.79 -24.97 2.64
CA ARG A 95 -16.06 -24.33 2.28
C ARG A 95 -16.00 -23.78 0.86
N ALA A 96 -16.99 -24.11 0.04
CA ALA A 96 -17.15 -23.57 -1.31
C ALA A 96 -17.47 -22.06 -1.30
N LEU A 97 -16.87 -21.32 -2.21
CA LEU A 97 -17.07 -19.89 -2.40
C LEU A 97 -18.42 -19.62 -3.05
N THR A 98 -19.21 -18.78 -2.40
CA THR A 98 -20.31 -18.07 -3.07
C THR A 98 -19.75 -17.00 -4.02
N THR A 99 -20.61 -16.41 -4.85
CA THR A 99 -20.24 -15.24 -5.66
C THR A 99 -19.70 -14.09 -4.79
N ASP A 100 -20.31 -13.85 -3.62
CA ASP A 100 -19.92 -12.78 -2.71
C ASP A 100 -18.60 -13.10 -1.97
N ASP A 101 -18.28 -14.38 -1.75
CA ASP A 101 -16.98 -14.80 -1.22
C ASP A 101 -15.87 -14.64 -2.27
N ALA A 102 -16.15 -15.01 -3.53
CA ALA A 102 -15.20 -14.84 -4.63
C ALA A 102 -14.91 -13.36 -4.90
N ARG A 103 -15.94 -12.50 -4.93
CA ARG A 103 -15.77 -11.04 -5.09
C ARG A 103 -14.96 -10.48 -3.94
N TYR A 104 -15.29 -10.86 -2.70
CA TYR A 104 -14.54 -10.43 -1.53
C TYR A 104 -13.07 -10.80 -1.63
N LEU A 105 -12.73 -12.07 -1.92
CA LEU A 105 -11.34 -12.50 -2.06
C LEU A 105 -10.59 -11.67 -3.11
N LEU A 106 -11.17 -11.50 -4.30
CA LEU A 106 -10.52 -10.81 -5.42
C LEU A 106 -10.36 -9.31 -5.18
N THR A 107 -11.40 -8.62 -4.71
CA THR A 107 -11.30 -7.19 -4.37
C THR A 107 -10.36 -6.95 -3.19
N ARG A 108 -10.33 -7.86 -2.20
CA ARG A 108 -9.46 -7.71 -1.03
C ARG A 108 -7.98 -7.85 -1.35
N THR A 109 -7.66 -8.73 -2.30
CA THR A 109 -6.28 -9.10 -2.67
C THR A 109 -5.79 -8.42 -3.95
N GLY A 110 -6.69 -7.83 -4.71
CA GLY A 110 -6.49 -7.29 -6.05
C GLY A 110 -7.19 -5.95 -6.23
N TYR A 111 -7.92 -5.85 -7.33
CA TYR A 111 -8.83 -4.76 -7.67
C TYR A 111 -10.21 -5.38 -8.01
N SER A 112 -11.23 -4.54 -8.18
CA SER A 112 -12.57 -5.01 -8.60
C SER A 112 -12.48 -5.96 -9.82
N PRO A 113 -12.94 -7.21 -9.68
CA PRO A 113 -12.89 -8.20 -10.76
C PRO A 113 -14.01 -7.98 -11.76
N ASP A 114 -13.75 -8.23 -13.05
CA ASP A 114 -14.82 -8.37 -14.03
C ASP A 114 -15.54 -9.73 -13.90
N ALA A 115 -16.64 -9.91 -14.63
CA ALA A 115 -17.41 -11.16 -14.58
C ALA A 115 -16.62 -12.41 -15.02
N ARG A 116 -15.65 -12.26 -15.93
CA ARG A 116 -14.79 -13.35 -16.45
C ARG A 116 -13.69 -13.70 -15.45
N GLU A 117 -13.19 -12.73 -14.70
CA GLU A 117 -12.24 -12.93 -13.62
C GLU A 117 -12.90 -13.57 -12.39
N LEU A 118 -14.15 -13.20 -12.10
CA LEU A 118 -14.92 -13.70 -10.96
C LEU A 118 -15.40 -15.15 -11.14
N ALA A 119 -15.98 -15.47 -12.31
CA ALA A 119 -16.66 -16.74 -12.53
C ALA A 119 -15.82 -18.00 -12.21
N PRO A 120 -14.52 -18.06 -12.52
CA PRO A 120 -13.70 -19.24 -12.22
C PRO A 120 -13.45 -19.52 -10.73
N PHE A 121 -13.76 -18.57 -9.84
CA PHE A 121 -13.60 -18.72 -8.39
C PHE A 121 -14.87 -19.22 -7.69
N VAL A 122 -16.03 -19.05 -8.31
CA VAL A 122 -17.31 -19.45 -7.72
C VAL A 122 -17.39 -20.98 -7.66
N GLY A 123 -17.74 -21.51 -6.47
CA GLY A 123 -17.83 -22.94 -6.22
C GLY A 123 -16.50 -23.62 -5.85
N LEU A 124 -15.34 -22.97 -6.03
CA LEU A 124 -14.08 -23.48 -5.49
C LEU A 124 -14.11 -23.47 -3.97
N THR A 125 -13.42 -24.40 -3.32
CA THR A 125 -13.16 -24.27 -1.88
C THR A 125 -12.26 -23.07 -1.60
N ARG A 126 -12.31 -22.51 -0.37
CA ARG A 126 -11.42 -21.40 0.03
C ARG A 126 -9.94 -21.71 -0.22
N ALA A 127 -9.50 -22.93 0.10
CA ALA A 127 -8.14 -23.38 -0.19
C ALA A 127 -7.83 -23.34 -1.69
N GLN A 128 -8.68 -23.96 -2.53
CA GLN A 128 -8.49 -23.96 -3.99
C GLN A 128 -8.51 -22.56 -4.60
N ALA A 129 -9.37 -21.67 -4.09
CA ALA A 129 -9.47 -20.30 -4.54
C ALA A 129 -8.20 -19.49 -4.21
N VAL A 130 -7.69 -19.62 -2.99
CA VAL A 130 -6.42 -18.97 -2.58
C VAL A 130 -5.25 -19.53 -3.39
N ASP A 131 -5.19 -20.85 -3.60
CA ASP A 131 -4.12 -21.49 -4.38
C ASP A 131 -4.15 -21.00 -5.83
N ARG A 132 -5.34 -20.98 -6.46
CA ARG A 132 -5.53 -20.43 -7.80
C ARG A 132 -5.10 -18.97 -7.90
N LEU A 133 -5.53 -18.13 -6.96
CA LEU A 133 -5.16 -16.70 -6.92
C LEU A 133 -3.64 -16.53 -6.90
N LEU A 134 -2.96 -17.29 -6.06
CA LEU A 134 -1.51 -17.25 -5.95
C LEU A 134 -0.86 -17.76 -7.25
N GLU A 135 -1.30 -18.87 -7.81
CA GLU A 135 -0.76 -19.45 -9.07
C GLU A 135 -0.86 -18.50 -10.27
N GLN A 136 -1.89 -17.66 -10.32
CA GLN A 136 -2.09 -16.69 -11.41
C GLN A 136 -1.17 -15.46 -11.35
N THR A 137 -0.36 -15.33 -10.30
CA THR A 137 0.54 -14.19 -10.13
C THR A 137 1.67 -14.14 -11.16
N ARG A 138 2.01 -12.93 -11.60
CA ARG A 138 3.08 -12.66 -12.56
C ARG A 138 4.27 -11.99 -11.90
N ARG A 139 5.41 -12.02 -12.59
CA ARG A 139 6.66 -11.31 -12.19
C ARG A 139 6.99 -10.13 -13.11
N THR A 140 6.26 -9.98 -14.21
CA THR A 140 6.46 -8.93 -15.21
C THR A 140 5.13 -8.29 -15.57
N ALA A 141 5.17 -6.98 -15.84
CA ALA A 141 4.03 -6.22 -16.31
C ALA A 141 3.60 -6.69 -17.71
N VAL A 142 2.30 -6.57 -18.00
CA VAL A 142 1.79 -6.74 -19.38
C VAL A 142 1.88 -5.44 -20.17
N THR A 143 1.84 -4.30 -19.47
CA THR A 143 2.02 -2.97 -20.04
C THR A 143 3.48 -2.82 -20.47
N PRO A 144 3.73 -2.47 -21.76
CA PRO A 144 5.08 -2.25 -22.25
C PRO A 144 5.83 -1.22 -21.39
N PRO A 145 7.14 -1.37 -21.21
CA PRO A 145 7.93 -0.41 -20.46
C PRO A 145 7.85 0.99 -21.10
N PRO A 146 7.99 2.08 -20.32
CA PRO A 146 8.14 3.41 -20.89
C PRO A 146 9.25 3.43 -21.96
N ALA A 147 9.07 4.18 -23.04
CA ALA A 147 10.02 4.19 -24.17
C ALA A 147 11.46 4.54 -23.75
N TRP A 148 11.61 5.34 -22.70
CA TRP A 148 12.88 5.77 -22.11
C TRP A 148 13.45 4.78 -21.08
N ALA A 149 12.77 3.67 -20.76
CA ALA A 149 13.19 2.76 -19.69
C ALA A 149 14.57 2.12 -19.93
N ALA A 150 14.97 1.97 -21.20
CA ALA A 150 16.27 1.48 -21.62
C ALA A 150 17.31 2.59 -21.83
N ASP A 151 16.92 3.87 -21.69
CA ASP A 151 17.86 4.99 -21.82
C ASP A 151 18.91 4.94 -20.70
N PRO A 152 20.13 5.46 -20.96
CA PRO A 152 21.11 5.66 -19.90
C PRO A 152 20.56 6.63 -18.83
N PRO A 153 20.90 6.44 -17.55
CA PRO A 153 20.50 7.36 -16.48
C PRO A 153 20.95 8.79 -16.77
N LEU A 154 20.09 9.76 -16.42
CA LEU A 154 20.38 11.17 -16.62
C LEU A 154 21.43 11.71 -15.65
N TYR A 155 21.65 11.03 -14.51
CA TYR A 155 22.66 11.38 -13.52
C TYR A 155 24.09 11.44 -14.10
N GLY A 156 24.40 10.59 -15.09
CA GLY A 156 25.71 10.54 -15.74
C GLY A 156 26.04 11.72 -16.65
N ALA A 157 25.07 12.61 -16.91
CA ALA A 157 25.26 13.74 -17.81
C ALA A 157 26.34 14.73 -17.30
N PRO A 158 27.22 15.27 -18.18
CA PRO A 158 28.27 16.20 -17.79
C PRO A 158 27.73 17.63 -17.55
N VAL A 159 26.83 17.80 -16.58
CA VAL A 159 26.09 19.05 -16.28
C VAL A 159 27.01 20.28 -16.13
N LYS A 160 28.25 20.07 -15.65
CA LYS A 160 29.25 21.14 -15.51
C LYS A 160 29.66 21.78 -16.84
N ASN A 161 29.64 21.01 -17.92
CA ASN A 161 30.06 21.46 -19.26
C ASN A 161 28.87 21.87 -20.13
N MET A 162 27.64 21.78 -19.61
CA MET A 162 26.42 22.12 -20.33
C MET A 162 26.14 23.61 -20.30
N THR A 163 25.61 24.14 -21.41
CA THR A 163 24.98 25.46 -21.47
C THR A 163 23.68 25.48 -20.64
N ASP A 164 23.16 26.66 -20.34
CA ASP A 164 21.89 26.78 -19.61
C ASP A 164 20.71 26.19 -20.39
N GLU A 165 20.73 26.27 -21.71
CA GLU A 165 19.73 25.64 -22.58
C GLU A 165 19.78 24.11 -22.48
N GLN A 166 20.97 23.52 -22.58
CA GLN A 166 21.16 22.07 -22.42
C GLN A 166 20.73 21.58 -21.03
N ARG A 167 20.99 22.36 -19.97
CA ARG A 167 20.51 22.05 -18.62
C ARG A 167 18.99 22.11 -18.52
N ARG A 168 18.35 23.10 -19.15
CA ARG A 168 16.88 23.20 -19.20
C ARG A 168 16.28 22.01 -19.94
N GLU A 169 16.85 21.62 -21.08
CA GLU A 169 16.39 20.47 -21.85
C GLU A 169 16.52 19.17 -21.06
N LEU A 170 17.66 18.94 -20.39
CA LEU A 170 17.87 17.76 -19.53
C LEU A 170 16.84 17.70 -18.40
N ASN A 171 16.56 18.84 -17.76
CA ASN A 171 15.55 18.91 -16.70
C ASN A 171 14.14 18.66 -17.25
N GLN A 172 13.78 19.26 -18.37
CA GLN A 172 12.48 19.01 -19.02
C GLN A 172 12.32 17.54 -19.42
N ARG A 173 13.39 16.91 -19.93
CA ARG A 173 13.38 15.47 -20.23
C ARG A 173 13.14 14.66 -18.95
N ARG A 174 13.85 14.96 -17.87
CA ARG A 174 13.65 14.31 -16.56
C ARG A 174 12.20 14.47 -16.09
N ASP A 175 11.65 15.68 -16.17
CA ASP A 175 10.28 15.96 -15.71
C ASP A 175 9.22 15.22 -16.54
N ARG A 176 9.41 15.12 -17.86
CA ARG A 176 8.54 14.31 -18.74
C ARG A 176 8.62 12.81 -18.39
N MET A 177 9.82 12.29 -18.16
CA MET A 177 10.03 10.90 -17.74
C MET A 177 9.34 10.63 -16.39
N ALA A 178 9.61 11.47 -15.39
CA ALA A 178 9.02 11.39 -14.05
C ALA A 178 7.50 11.46 -14.09
N ALA A 179 6.92 12.33 -14.93
CA ALA A 179 5.47 12.42 -15.10
C ALA A 179 4.85 11.18 -15.76
N SER A 180 5.57 10.54 -16.70
CA SER A 180 5.05 9.34 -17.41
C SER A 180 5.14 8.04 -16.61
N LEU A 181 6.00 7.97 -15.59
CA LEU A 181 6.23 6.74 -14.81
C LEU A 181 5.01 6.34 -13.94
N PRO A 182 4.38 7.24 -13.17
CA PRO A 182 3.08 6.99 -12.53
C PRO A 182 1.99 6.55 -13.50
N ALA A 183 1.91 7.16 -14.68
CA ALA A 183 0.91 6.81 -15.70
C ALA A 183 1.07 5.37 -16.18
N TRP A 184 2.30 4.96 -16.50
CA TRP A 184 2.61 3.59 -16.89
C TRP A 184 2.17 2.59 -15.82
N TRP A 185 2.44 2.87 -14.55
CA TRP A 185 2.07 1.94 -13.49
C TRP A 185 0.55 1.93 -13.25
N ALA A 186 -0.12 3.08 -13.31
CA ALA A 186 -1.58 3.15 -13.22
C ALA A 186 -2.26 2.37 -14.35
N GLN A 187 -1.71 2.41 -15.56
CA GLN A 187 -2.17 1.59 -16.69
C GLN A 187 -2.02 0.08 -16.42
N GLU A 188 -0.88 -0.35 -15.86
CA GLU A 188 -0.68 -1.75 -15.47
C GLU A 188 -1.70 -2.17 -14.42
N MET A 189 -1.91 -1.37 -13.36
CA MET A 189 -2.92 -1.67 -12.34
C MET A 189 -4.33 -1.84 -12.93
N ALA A 190 -4.71 -0.98 -13.88
CA ALA A 190 -6.02 -1.01 -14.51
C ALA A 190 -6.21 -2.21 -15.47
N SER A 191 -5.16 -2.67 -16.14
CA SER A 191 -5.26 -3.64 -17.24
C SER A 191 -4.67 -5.02 -16.96
N THR A 192 -3.94 -5.18 -15.85
CA THR A 192 -3.24 -6.43 -15.55
C THR A 192 -4.20 -7.59 -15.32
N PRO A 193 -3.88 -8.81 -15.82
CA PRO A 193 -4.56 -10.04 -15.44
C PRO A 193 -4.04 -10.60 -14.10
N SER A 194 -3.13 -9.90 -13.42
CA SER A 194 -2.53 -10.31 -12.15
C SER A 194 -2.65 -9.24 -11.05
N PRO A 195 -3.87 -8.82 -10.66
CA PRO A 195 -4.06 -7.72 -9.69
C PRO A 195 -3.31 -7.89 -8.38
N LEU A 196 -3.22 -9.12 -7.85
CA LEU A 196 -2.46 -9.40 -6.62
C LEU A 196 -0.97 -9.05 -6.75
N THR A 197 -0.36 -9.25 -7.91
CA THR A 197 1.04 -8.84 -8.14
C THR A 197 1.20 -7.33 -7.97
N GLU A 198 0.29 -6.52 -8.52
CA GLU A 198 0.40 -5.07 -8.42
C GLU A 198 0.05 -4.55 -7.02
N ARG A 199 -0.91 -5.18 -6.32
CA ARG A 199 -1.19 -4.88 -4.92
C ARG A 199 0.01 -5.16 -4.03
N MET A 200 0.70 -6.28 -4.24
CA MET A 200 1.92 -6.61 -3.51
C MET A 200 3.11 -5.73 -3.93
N THR A 201 3.21 -5.35 -5.21
CA THR A 201 4.21 -4.37 -5.68
C THR A 201 4.01 -3.02 -4.99
N MET A 202 2.77 -2.55 -4.87
CA MET A 202 2.43 -1.33 -4.12
C MET A 202 2.77 -1.47 -2.62
N PHE A 203 2.42 -2.59 -2.01
CA PHE A 203 2.76 -2.88 -0.61
C PHE A 203 4.28 -2.78 -0.39
N TRP A 204 5.08 -3.39 -1.26
CA TRP A 204 6.53 -3.33 -1.16
C TRP A 204 7.09 -1.94 -1.48
N HIS A 205 6.50 -1.20 -2.43
CA HIS A 205 6.90 0.18 -2.71
C HIS A 205 6.62 1.11 -1.53
N ASN A 206 5.56 0.85 -0.78
CA ASN A 206 5.25 1.56 0.46
C ASN A 206 6.07 1.05 1.68
N HIS A 207 6.65 -0.14 1.57
CA HIS A 207 7.48 -0.73 2.62
C HIS A 207 8.94 -0.30 2.46
N PHE A 208 9.53 -0.50 1.28
CA PHE A 208 10.89 -0.12 0.91
C PHE A 208 10.87 1.24 0.22
N VAL A 209 10.61 2.26 1.03
CA VAL A 209 10.32 3.60 0.52
C VAL A 209 11.51 4.20 -0.21
N SER A 210 11.26 4.65 -1.44
CA SER A 210 12.08 5.62 -2.17
C SER A 210 11.17 6.70 -2.78
N SER A 211 11.70 7.91 -2.97
CA SER A 211 10.95 9.03 -3.56
C SER A 211 11.73 9.71 -4.68
N ASP A 212 11.03 10.02 -5.77
CA ASP A 212 11.54 10.84 -6.87
C ASP A 212 12.02 12.22 -6.39
N ASP A 213 11.48 12.78 -5.31
CA ASP A 213 11.93 14.07 -4.78
C ASP A 213 13.42 14.06 -4.37
N LYS A 214 13.92 12.91 -3.90
CA LYS A 214 15.32 12.74 -3.51
C LYS A 214 16.14 11.97 -4.54
N VAL A 215 15.59 10.91 -5.13
CA VAL A 215 16.31 10.08 -6.12
C VAL A 215 16.50 10.84 -7.44
N ARG A 216 15.47 11.55 -7.91
CA ARG A 216 15.45 12.36 -9.14
C ARG A 216 16.01 11.66 -10.38
N GLU A 217 15.77 10.35 -10.49
CA GLU A 217 16.23 9.50 -11.59
C GLU A 217 15.14 8.47 -11.97
N PRO A 218 14.25 8.80 -12.93
CA PRO A 218 13.11 7.96 -13.29
C PRO A 218 13.49 6.56 -13.78
N VAL A 219 14.64 6.40 -14.46
CA VAL A 219 15.14 5.09 -14.91
C VAL A 219 15.39 4.16 -13.73
N VAL A 220 15.95 4.68 -12.64
CA VAL A 220 16.27 3.89 -11.45
C VAL A 220 15.01 3.54 -10.67
N LEU A 221 14.06 4.48 -10.54
CA LEU A 221 12.77 4.22 -9.89
C LEU A 221 11.92 3.20 -10.68
N TYR A 222 11.95 3.26 -12.01
CA TYR A 222 11.37 2.23 -12.86
C TYR A 222 12.00 0.86 -12.59
N ARG A 223 13.33 0.77 -12.57
CA ARG A 223 14.06 -0.48 -12.27
C ARG A 223 13.71 -1.03 -10.88
N GLN A 224 13.63 -0.17 -9.87
CA GLN A 224 13.21 -0.58 -8.52
C GLN A 224 11.79 -1.14 -8.55
N ASN A 225 10.83 -0.49 -9.21
CA ASN A 225 9.46 -1.02 -9.34
C ASN A 225 9.42 -2.38 -10.05
N VAL A 226 10.25 -2.59 -11.08
CA VAL A 226 10.42 -3.91 -11.74
C VAL A 226 10.98 -4.95 -10.77
N LEU A 227 11.98 -4.62 -9.96
CA LEU A 227 12.56 -5.49 -8.93
C LEU A 227 11.51 -5.87 -7.88
N LEU A 228 10.75 -4.90 -7.37
CA LEU A 228 9.68 -5.12 -6.40
C LEU A 228 8.59 -6.03 -6.98
N ARG A 229 8.21 -5.83 -8.24
CA ARG A 229 7.23 -6.66 -8.94
C ARG A 229 7.71 -8.09 -9.15
N ALA A 230 8.96 -8.26 -9.58
CA ALA A 230 9.54 -9.58 -9.81
C ALA A 230 9.58 -10.43 -8.53
N ASN A 231 9.73 -9.78 -7.38
CA ASN A 231 9.80 -10.39 -6.06
C ASN A 231 8.49 -10.27 -5.25
N ALA A 232 7.41 -9.75 -5.83
CA ALA A 232 6.20 -9.39 -5.09
C ALA A 232 5.65 -10.53 -4.21
N LEU A 233 5.69 -11.76 -4.75
CA LEU A 233 5.30 -13.02 -4.11
C LEU A 233 6.49 -14.01 -4.05
N GLY A 234 7.72 -13.50 -4.09
CA GLY A 234 8.96 -14.27 -4.08
C GLY A 234 9.42 -14.62 -2.67
N ASN A 235 10.72 -14.54 -2.45
CA ASN A 235 11.33 -14.73 -1.12
C ASN A 235 11.69 -13.37 -0.53
N PHE A 236 11.24 -13.08 0.70
CA PHE A 236 11.50 -11.79 1.34
C PHE A 236 12.97 -11.58 1.68
N GLY A 237 13.73 -12.63 1.99
CA GLY A 237 15.18 -12.52 2.17
C GLY A 237 15.85 -12.06 0.88
N VAL A 238 15.53 -12.69 -0.25
CA VAL A 238 16.04 -12.25 -1.58
C VAL A 238 15.64 -10.81 -1.85
N LEU A 239 14.36 -10.46 -1.68
CA LEU A 239 13.87 -9.10 -1.88
C LEU A 239 14.62 -8.09 -1.01
N LEU A 240 14.85 -8.39 0.28
CA LEU A 240 15.56 -7.53 1.21
C LEU A 240 17.00 -7.28 0.75
N HIS A 241 17.73 -8.31 0.31
CA HIS A 241 19.09 -8.15 -0.20
C HIS A 241 19.12 -7.35 -1.50
N GLU A 242 18.22 -7.64 -2.43
CA GLU A 242 18.18 -6.96 -3.73
C GLU A 242 17.81 -5.48 -3.56
N VAL A 243 16.76 -5.17 -2.80
CA VAL A 243 16.30 -3.79 -2.61
C VAL A 243 17.25 -2.96 -1.75
N SER A 244 17.92 -3.55 -0.75
CA SER A 244 18.88 -2.82 0.09
C SER A 244 20.12 -2.35 -0.69
N LYS A 245 20.48 -3.08 -1.75
CA LYS A 245 21.59 -2.75 -2.65
C LYS A 245 21.14 -1.98 -3.89
N ASP A 246 19.83 -1.80 -4.07
CA ASP A 246 19.33 -1.15 -5.27
C ASP A 246 19.69 0.35 -5.30
N PRO A 247 19.96 0.93 -6.48
CA PRO A 247 20.45 2.30 -6.56
C PRO A 247 19.43 3.35 -6.08
N ALA A 248 18.12 3.10 -6.18
CA ALA A 248 17.12 4.03 -5.63
C ALA A 248 17.21 4.07 -4.10
N MET A 249 17.27 2.93 -3.43
CA MET A 249 17.40 2.86 -1.96
C MET A 249 18.71 3.46 -1.48
N LEU A 250 19.83 3.12 -2.11
CA LEU A 250 21.15 3.63 -1.73
C LEU A 250 21.28 5.15 -1.92
N VAL A 251 20.57 5.75 -2.87
CA VAL A 251 20.47 7.21 -2.99
C VAL A 251 19.49 7.79 -1.97
N TYR A 252 18.31 7.18 -1.83
CA TYR A 252 17.25 7.70 -0.98
C TYR A 252 17.64 7.74 0.50
N LEU A 253 18.40 6.77 0.98
CA LEU A 253 18.87 6.71 2.37
C LEU A 253 20.34 7.12 2.54
N ASP A 254 20.94 7.71 1.50
CA ASP A 254 22.36 8.09 1.46
C ASP A 254 23.33 6.92 1.73
N GLY A 255 22.88 5.68 1.54
CA GLY A 255 23.65 4.46 1.78
C GLY A 255 24.93 4.38 0.94
N ALA A 256 24.90 4.90 -0.30
CA ALA A 256 26.07 4.93 -1.19
C ALA A 256 27.25 5.79 -0.67
N GLY A 257 27.01 6.62 0.35
CA GLY A 257 28.04 7.43 1.02
C GLY A 257 28.70 6.72 2.21
N SER A 258 28.21 5.54 2.61
CA SER A 258 28.69 4.81 3.80
C SER A 258 30.10 4.25 3.58
N ARG A 259 31.05 4.67 4.40
CA ARG A 259 32.46 4.27 4.30
C ARG A 259 33.09 4.15 5.68
N LYS A 260 34.16 3.35 5.80
CA LYS A 260 34.95 3.22 7.02
C LYS A 260 35.33 4.59 7.58
N GLY A 261 35.14 4.78 8.88
CA GLY A 261 35.33 6.05 9.60
C GLY A 261 34.15 7.05 9.49
N HIS A 262 33.24 6.87 8.53
CA HIS A 262 32.00 7.64 8.39
C HIS A 262 30.83 6.73 7.99
N PRO A 263 30.45 5.74 8.83
CA PRO A 263 29.35 4.85 8.55
C PRO A 263 28.00 5.60 8.56
N ASN A 264 27.06 5.18 7.70
CA ASN A 264 25.73 5.77 7.64
C ASN A 264 24.76 5.06 8.60
N GLU A 265 24.61 5.63 9.79
CA GLU A 265 23.68 5.13 10.83
C GLU A 265 22.20 5.26 10.44
N ASN A 266 21.85 6.21 9.57
CA ASN A 266 20.46 6.37 9.11
C ASN A 266 20.02 5.14 8.32
N PHE A 267 20.81 4.72 7.33
CA PHE A 267 20.50 3.52 6.55
C PHE A 267 20.33 2.28 7.45
N ALA A 268 21.26 2.08 8.38
CA ALA A 268 21.19 0.94 9.31
C ALA A 268 19.92 0.99 10.19
N ARG A 269 19.56 2.18 10.71
CA ARG A 269 18.34 2.36 11.49
C ARG A 269 17.10 2.05 10.68
N GLU A 270 16.97 2.59 9.46
CA GLU A 270 15.78 2.34 8.64
C GLU A 270 15.62 0.86 8.29
N VAL A 271 16.72 0.15 7.97
CA VAL A 271 16.68 -1.29 7.68
C VAL A 271 16.20 -2.07 8.90
N MET A 272 16.68 -1.74 10.10
CA MET A 272 16.25 -2.39 11.35
C MET A 272 14.82 -2.02 11.74
N GLU A 273 14.48 -0.73 11.71
CA GLU A 273 13.22 -0.19 12.24
C GLU A 273 12.05 -0.37 11.26
N LEU A 274 12.22 0.05 10.01
CA LEU A 274 11.11 0.17 9.06
C LEU A 274 10.99 -1.04 8.15
N PHE A 275 12.10 -1.74 7.88
CA PHE A 275 12.13 -2.82 6.90
C PHE A 275 12.18 -4.22 7.51
N THR A 276 12.64 -4.38 8.76
CA THR A 276 12.82 -5.72 9.34
C THR A 276 12.22 -5.87 10.74
N LEU A 277 12.91 -5.44 11.79
CA LEU A 277 12.59 -5.81 13.17
C LEU A 277 11.40 -5.04 13.74
N GLY A 278 11.20 -3.80 13.30
CA GLY A 278 10.30 -2.87 13.99
C GLY A 278 11.01 -2.11 15.11
N GLU A 279 10.38 -1.02 15.55
CA GLU A 279 10.87 -0.18 16.64
C GLU A 279 10.98 -0.95 17.97
N GLY A 280 12.03 -0.71 18.74
CA GLY A 280 12.22 -1.29 20.08
C GLY A 280 12.87 -2.66 20.12
N HIS A 281 13.32 -3.20 18.97
CA HIS A 281 13.92 -4.54 18.85
C HIS A 281 15.44 -4.54 18.63
N TYR A 282 16.08 -3.39 18.76
CA TYR A 282 17.53 -3.17 18.64
C TYR A 282 17.95 -2.02 19.54
N THR A 283 19.25 -1.92 19.81
CA THR A 283 19.85 -0.82 20.58
C THR A 283 20.52 0.20 19.66
N GLU A 284 20.84 1.37 20.20
CA GLU A 284 21.64 2.36 19.48
C GLU A 284 23.03 1.83 19.10
N GLN A 285 23.59 0.94 19.92
CA GLN A 285 24.88 0.31 19.60
C GLN A 285 24.76 -0.62 18.39
N ASP A 286 23.65 -1.38 18.29
CA ASP A 286 23.39 -2.23 17.13
C ASP A 286 23.33 -1.41 15.84
N VAL A 287 22.70 -0.22 15.87
CA VAL A 287 22.65 0.69 14.71
C VAL A 287 24.05 1.11 14.28
N ARG A 288 24.91 1.54 15.22
CA ARG A 288 26.29 1.95 14.91
C ARG A 288 27.11 0.82 14.30
N GLU A 289 27.01 -0.37 14.88
CA GLU A 289 27.77 -1.54 14.45
C GLU A 289 27.26 -2.10 13.11
N ALA A 290 25.95 -2.09 12.87
CA ALA A 290 25.37 -2.43 11.57
C ALA A 290 25.74 -1.41 10.50
N ALA A 291 25.80 -0.11 10.84
CA ALA A 291 26.23 0.93 9.91
C ALA A 291 27.67 0.70 9.41
N ARG A 292 28.54 0.15 10.27
CA ARG A 292 29.89 -0.29 9.87
C ARG A 292 29.83 -1.45 8.88
N ALA A 293 28.93 -2.41 9.07
CA ALA A 293 28.75 -3.56 8.15
C ALA A 293 28.35 -3.11 6.73
N TYR A 294 27.50 -2.08 6.61
CA TYR A 294 27.07 -1.54 5.31
C TYR A 294 28.11 -0.65 4.60
N THR A 295 29.25 -0.35 5.21
CA THR A 295 30.28 0.47 4.56
C THR A 295 30.83 -0.24 3.30
N GLY A 296 31.14 0.51 2.25
CA GLY A 296 31.63 -0.08 0.99
C GLY A 296 30.55 -0.37 -0.05
N TRP A 297 29.27 -0.42 0.35
CA TRP A 297 28.15 -0.38 -0.59
C TRP A 297 28.10 0.99 -1.28
N SER A 298 28.07 1.00 -2.60
CA SER A 298 28.07 2.23 -3.38
C SER A 298 27.34 2.06 -4.70
N ILE A 299 27.17 3.17 -5.41
CA ILE A 299 26.74 3.22 -6.81
C ILE A 299 27.88 3.66 -7.73
N ASP A 300 27.91 3.12 -8.94
CA ASP A 300 28.55 3.72 -10.10
C ASP A 300 27.65 4.85 -10.63
N ARG A 301 28.13 6.08 -10.59
CA ARG A 301 27.31 7.27 -10.87
C ARG A 301 26.84 7.37 -12.33
N PRO A 302 27.68 7.09 -13.35
CA PRO A 302 27.24 7.13 -14.73
C PRO A 302 26.16 6.09 -15.07
N THR A 303 26.33 4.84 -14.61
CA THR A 303 25.40 3.75 -14.93
C THR A 303 24.26 3.60 -13.94
N MET A 304 24.34 4.28 -12.79
CA MET A 304 23.47 4.12 -11.63
C MET A 304 23.28 2.64 -11.29
N SER A 305 24.39 1.90 -11.17
CA SER A 305 24.43 0.48 -10.80
C SER A 305 25.12 0.29 -9.46
N TYR A 306 24.75 -0.76 -8.73
CA TYR A 306 25.42 -1.12 -7.47
C TYR A 306 26.88 -1.52 -7.72
N VAL A 307 27.78 -1.10 -6.83
CA VAL A 307 29.18 -1.51 -6.82
C VAL A 307 29.66 -1.73 -5.37
N TRP A 308 30.41 -2.81 -5.16
CA TRP A 308 31.10 -3.09 -3.90
C TRP A 308 32.50 -2.47 -3.90
N ARG A 309 32.85 -1.74 -2.84
CA ARG A 309 34.17 -1.12 -2.66
C ARG A 309 34.85 -1.57 -1.38
N ALA A 310 35.54 -2.70 -1.44
CA ALA A 310 36.26 -3.29 -0.30
C ALA A 310 37.27 -2.33 0.36
N ASN A 311 37.92 -1.44 -0.40
CA ASN A 311 38.92 -0.51 0.14
C ASN A 311 38.34 0.54 1.12
N VAL A 312 37.03 0.78 1.07
CA VAL A 312 36.33 1.70 1.99
C VAL A 312 35.35 0.98 2.91
N HIS A 313 35.37 -0.35 2.95
CA HIS A 313 34.68 -1.15 3.95
C HIS A 313 35.47 -1.20 5.27
N ASP A 314 34.74 -1.23 6.37
CA ASP A 314 35.27 -1.43 7.71
C ASP A 314 35.36 -2.94 8.02
N VAL A 315 36.58 -3.48 8.00
CA VAL A 315 36.88 -4.90 8.26
C VAL A 315 37.09 -5.21 9.76
N GLY A 316 36.80 -4.25 10.64
CA GLY A 316 36.89 -4.49 12.07
C GLY A 316 35.76 -5.40 12.54
N ALA A 317 35.99 -6.13 13.63
CA ALA A 317 34.93 -6.89 14.29
C ALA A 317 33.78 -5.95 14.73
N LYS A 318 32.54 -6.41 14.52
CA LYS A 318 31.29 -5.70 14.79
C LYS A 318 30.46 -6.56 15.72
N THR A 319 29.78 -5.96 16.68
CA THR A 319 28.86 -6.68 17.57
C THR A 319 27.44 -6.17 17.35
N VAL A 320 26.57 -6.99 16.78
CA VAL A 320 25.19 -6.64 16.46
C VAL A 320 24.26 -7.74 16.93
N LEU A 321 23.22 -7.39 17.69
CA LEU A 321 22.20 -8.30 18.23
C LEU A 321 22.82 -9.51 18.97
N ASN A 322 23.84 -9.23 19.78
CA ASN A 322 24.65 -10.21 20.54
C ASN A 322 25.46 -11.20 19.69
N GLN A 323 25.67 -10.91 18.41
CA GLN A 323 26.58 -11.67 17.55
C GLN A 323 27.81 -10.81 17.24
N THR A 324 29.00 -11.41 17.29
CA THR A 324 30.26 -10.71 17.00
C THR A 324 30.96 -11.37 15.82
N GLY A 325 31.40 -10.56 14.85
CA GLY A 325 32.13 -11.03 13.68
C GLY A 325 32.58 -9.88 12.80
N ASP A 326 33.40 -10.17 11.79
CA ASP A 326 33.71 -9.20 10.74
C ASP A 326 32.59 -9.22 9.68
N PHE A 327 31.41 -8.72 10.06
CA PHE A 327 30.23 -8.78 9.19
C PHE A 327 30.31 -7.77 8.05
N ASP A 328 30.00 -8.22 6.84
CA ASP A 328 29.66 -7.33 5.73
C ASP A 328 28.16 -7.00 5.69
N GLY A 329 27.75 -6.19 4.72
CA GLY A 329 26.37 -5.75 4.61
C GLY A 329 25.37 -6.88 4.28
N ASP A 330 25.79 -7.91 3.53
CA ASP A 330 24.90 -9.03 3.20
C ASP A 330 24.72 -9.91 4.46
N GLN A 331 25.79 -10.21 5.19
CA GLN A 331 25.72 -10.93 6.46
C GLN A 331 24.92 -10.17 7.53
N MET A 332 24.97 -8.83 7.51
CA MET A 332 24.11 -8.03 8.38
C MET A 332 22.63 -8.25 8.05
N LEU A 333 22.24 -8.30 6.79
CA LEU A 333 20.86 -8.63 6.41
C LEU A 333 20.46 -10.05 6.86
N ASP A 334 21.37 -11.03 6.73
CA ASP A 334 21.14 -12.40 7.21
C ASP A 334 20.93 -12.45 8.73
N ILE A 335 21.68 -11.65 9.51
CA ILE A 335 21.50 -11.52 10.97
C ILE A 335 20.08 -10.99 11.29
N LEU A 336 19.58 -10.02 10.53
CA LEU A 336 18.23 -9.49 10.71
C LEU A 336 17.17 -10.53 10.31
N LEU A 337 17.36 -11.26 9.22
CA LEU A 337 16.47 -12.35 8.83
C LEU A 337 16.46 -13.49 9.85
N ALA A 338 17.57 -13.73 10.55
CA ALA A 338 17.65 -14.70 11.63
C ALA A 338 16.87 -14.28 12.90
N ARG A 339 16.31 -13.07 12.98
CA ARG A 339 15.45 -12.64 14.09
C ARG A 339 13.97 -13.00 13.86
N PRO A 340 13.28 -13.67 14.81
CA PRO A 340 11.84 -13.97 14.68
C PRO A 340 10.97 -12.70 14.59
N GLU A 341 11.46 -11.58 15.12
CA GLU A 341 10.84 -10.27 15.04
C GLU A 341 10.59 -9.84 13.58
N THR A 342 11.53 -10.13 12.67
CA THR A 342 11.39 -9.81 11.23
C THR A 342 10.15 -10.46 10.61
N ALA A 343 9.94 -11.76 10.86
CA ALA A 343 8.76 -12.45 10.35
C ALA A 343 7.46 -11.91 10.96
N THR A 344 7.47 -11.58 12.26
CA THR A 344 6.32 -11.00 12.97
C THR A 344 5.96 -9.62 12.41
N PHE A 345 6.96 -8.77 12.21
CA PHE A 345 6.79 -7.40 11.73
C PHE A 345 6.20 -7.36 10.32
N ILE A 346 6.78 -8.12 9.38
CA ILE A 346 6.27 -8.21 8.00
C ILE A 346 4.86 -8.78 7.98
N THR A 347 4.61 -9.84 8.74
CA THR A 347 3.26 -10.44 8.82
C THR A 347 2.24 -9.46 9.39
N GLY A 348 2.61 -8.66 10.40
CA GLY A 348 1.75 -7.62 10.95
C GLY A 348 1.42 -6.52 9.92
N LYS A 349 2.37 -6.16 9.04
CA LYS A 349 2.11 -5.22 7.93
C LYS A 349 1.18 -5.84 6.88
N LEU A 350 1.41 -7.10 6.48
CA LEU A 350 0.53 -7.82 5.55
C LEU A 350 -0.90 -7.97 6.11
N TRP A 351 -1.03 -8.23 7.41
CA TRP A 351 -2.33 -8.30 8.08
C TRP A 351 -3.10 -6.99 7.96
N ARG A 352 -2.45 -5.84 8.20
CA ARG A 352 -3.05 -4.51 8.06
C ARG A 352 -3.46 -4.19 6.63
N GLU A 353 -2.76 -4.77 5.66
CA GLU A 353 -3.05 -4.56 4.24
C GLU A 353 -4.24 -5.39 3.73
N PHE A 354 -4.37 -6.64 4.21
CA PHE A 354 -5.28 -7.62 3.61
C PHE A 354 -6.34 -8.20 4.56
N VAL A 355 -6.18 -8.09 5.87
CA VAL A 355 -7.12 -8.70 6.84
C VAL A 355 -7.88 -7.63 7.59
N SER A 356 -7.25 -6.78 8.40
CA SER A 356 -7.98 -5.76 9.18
C SER A 356 -7.03 -4.70 9.74
N PRO A 357 -7.52 -3.51 10.13
CA PRO A 357 -6.67 -2.47 10.73
C PRO A 357 -5.97 -2.93 12.01
N THR A 358 -6.57 -3.88 12.74
CA THR A 358 -6.11 -4.36 14.03
C THR A 358 -5.63 -5.80 13.93
N PRO A 359 -4.31 -6.05 13.94
CA PRO A 359 -3.76 -7.40 13.92
C PRO A 359 -4.13 -8.22 15.14
N GLU A 360 -4.56 -9.48 14.94
CA GLU A 360 -4.76 -10.44 16.02
C GLU A 360 -3.41 -11.11 16.36
N PRO A 361 -2.81 -10.89 17.55
CA PRO A 361 -1.43 -11.30 17.82
C PRO A 361 -1.19 -12.81 17.64
N SER A 362 -2.13 -13.65 18.04
CA SER A 362 -2.03 -15.11 17.93
C SER A 362 -1.99 -15.59 16.47
N GLN A 363 -2.80 -14.99 15.60
CA GLN A 363 -2.85 -15.34 14.17
C GLN A 363 -1.64 -14.79 13.42
N VAL A 364 -1.22 -13.55 13.74
CA VAL A 364 0.02 -12.98 13.21
C VAL A 364 1.20 -13.88 13.55
N GLN A 365 1.32 -14.34 14.79
CA GLN A 365 2.40 -15.26 15.19
C GLN A 365 2.34 -16.59 14.45
N ARG A 366 1.14 -17.15 14.22
CA ARG A 366 0.98 -18.38 13.44
C ARG A 366 1.46 -18.21 12.00
N VAL A 367 1.03 -17.14 11.34
CA VAL A 367 1.42 -16.84 9.95
C VAL A 367 2.92 -16.51 9.87
N ALA A 368 3.45 -15.74 10.82
CA ALA A 368 4.87 -15.43 10.93
C ALA A 368 5.73 -16.69 11.13
N GLY A 369 5.25 -17.64 11.93
CA GLY A 369 5.88 -18.95 12.10
C GLY A 369 5.97 -19.73 10.78
N ALA A 370 4.87 -19.79 10.02
CA ALA A 370 4.86 -20.44 8.70
C ALA A 370 5.77 -19.73 7.70
N PHE A 371 5.75 -18.39 7.68
CA PHE A 371 6.59 -17.55 6.82
C PHE A 371 8.08 -17.75 7.10
N ARG A 372 8.47 -17.82 8.38
CA ARG A 372 9.85 -18.05 8.77
C ARG A 372 10.29 -19.49 8.49
N ALA A 373 9.43 -20.48 8.78
CA ALA A 373 9.72 -21.88 8.56
C ALA A 373 9.90 -22.25 7.07
N SER A 374 9.24 -21.52 6.17
CA SER A 374 9.45 -21.65 4.72
C SER A 374 10.72 -20.95 4.22
N GLY A 375 11.54 -20.39 5.12
CA GLY A 375 12.71 -19.61 4.74
C GLY A 375 12.35 -18.26 4.12
N TYR A 376 11.26 -17.63 4.56
CA TYR A 376 10.75 -16.34 4.07
C TYR A 376 10.11 -16.36 2.68
N ASP A 377 9.43 -17.46 2.32
CA ASP A 377 8.58 -17.49 1.13
C ASP A 377 7.28 -16.68 1.36
N ILE A 378 7.12 -15.58 0.60
CA ILE A 378 6.00 -14.65 0.70
C ILE A 378 4.69 -15.31 0.27
N ARG A 379 4.71 -16.24 -0.69
CA ARG A 379 3.53 -16.99 -1.12
C ARG A 379 3.01 -17.88 0.00
N VAL A 380 3.91 -18.50 0.78
CA VAL A 380 3.52 -19.28 1.96
C VAL A 380 2.86 -18.37 3.02
N ALA A 381 3.42 -17.18 3.27
CA ALA A 381 2.84 -16.23 4.19
C ALA A 381 1.44 -15.77 3.75
N MET A 382 1.28 -15.40 2.47
CA MET A 382 0.00 -14.98 1.90
C MET A 382 -1.03 -16.10 1.95
N ARG A 383 -0.66 -17.33 1.61
CA ARG A 383 -1.55 -18.49 1.70
C ARG A 383 -2.03 -18.70 3.15
N ALA A 384 -1.11 -18.69 4.11
CA ALA A 384 -1.45 -18.88 5.52
C ALA A 384 -2.35 -17.75 6.04
N LEU A 385 -2.10 -16.51 5.64
CA LEU A 385 -2.89 -15.32 6.00
C LEU A 385 -4.31 -15.39 5.45
N LEU A 386 -4.46 -15.67 4.14
CA LEU A 386 -5.75 -15.69 3.46
C LEU A 386 -6.62 -16.90 3.85
N LEU A 387 -6.05 -17.92 4.48
CA LEU A 387 -6.78 -19.06 5.03
C LEU A 387 -7.10 -18.93 6.53
N THR A 388 -6.75 -17.80 7.16
CA THR A 388 -7.17 -17.55 8.54
C THR A 388 -8.69 -17.41 8.65
N PRO A 389 -9.30 -17.86 9.76
CA PRO A 389 -10.71 -17.61 10.01
C PRO A 389 -11.07 -16.12 10.01
N ALA A 390 -10.17 -15.27 10.51
CA ALA A 390 -10.36 -13.82 10.57
C ALA A 390 -10.52 -13.18 9.19
N PHE A 391 -9.77 -13.64 8.18
CA PHE A 391 -9.91 -13.14 6.81
C PHE A 391 -11.32 -13.37 6.26
N TRP A 392 -11.97 -14.49 6.61
CA TRP A 392 -13.29 -14.86 6.10
C TRP A 392 -14.45 -14.49 7.03
N ASP A 393 -14.19 -13.80 8.13
CA ASP A 393 -15.21 -13.35 9.07
C ASP A 393 -16.04 -12.22 8.44
N ALA A 394 -17.37 -12.27 8.59
CA ALA A 394 -18.26 -11.24 8.06
C ALA A 394 -17.95 -9.85 8.65
N ARG A 395 -17.44 -9.78 9.89
CA ARG A 395 -17.05 -8.53 10.56
C ARG A 395 -15.80 -7.88 9.96
N THR A 396 -15.05 -8.62 9.16
CA THR A 396 -13.84 -8.14 8.50
C THR A 396 -14.14 -7.44 7.17
N ARG A 397 -15.29 -7.73 6.56
CA ARG A 397 -15.74 -7.08 5.33
C ARG A 397 -16.01 -5.60 5.59
N GLY A 398 -15.41 -4.72 4.79
CA GLY A 398 -15.62 -3.28 4.92
C GLY A 398 -14.83 -2.61 6.04
N THR A 399 -13.75 -3.23 6.52
CA THR A 399 -12.95 -2.69 7.63
C THR A 399 -11.72 -1.92 7.17
N LEU A 400 -11.35 -2.01 5.89
CA LEU A 400 -10.21 -1.26 5.34
C LEU A 400 -10.69 -0.21 4.35
N VAL A 401 -10.13 0.98 4.48
CA VAL A 401 -10.32 2.07 3.52
C VAL A 401 -9.51 1.78 2.26
N LYS A 402 -10.13 1.89 1.09
CA LYS A 402 -9.43 1.81 -0.20
C LYS A 402 -8.46 2.98 -0.34
N SER A 403 -7.19 2.69 -0.62
CA SER A 403 -6.23 3.74 -0.98
C SER A 403 -6.66 4.45 -2.27
N PRO A 404 -6.14 5.65 -2.57
CA PRO A 404 -6.42 6.31 -3.83
C PRO A 404 -6.14 5.47 -5.09
N SER A 405 -5.04 4.71 -5.11
CA SER A 405 -4.74 3.80 -6.22
C SER A 405 -5.77 2.68 -6.35
N GLU A 406 -6.27 2.14 -5.24
CA GLU A 406 -7.32 1.11 -5.27
C GLU A 406 -8.65 1.71 -5.71
N PHE A 407 -9.07 2.84 -5.15
CA PHE A 407 -10.33 3.48 -5.48
C PHE A 407 -10.42 3.84 -6.97
N VAL A 408 -9.37 4.45 -7.52
CA VAL A 408 -9.31 4.84 -8.94
C VAL A 408 -9.30 3.59 -9.83
N THR A 409 -8.46 2.60 -9.53
CA THR A 409 -8.35 1.38 -10.33
C THR A 409 -9.62 0.53 -10.27
N ASP A 410 -10.21 0.35 -9.08
CA ASP A 410 -11.48 -0.36 -8.90
C ASP A 410 -12.58 0.26 -9.73
N THR A 411 -12.75 1.58 -9.65
CA THR A 411 -13.79 2.29 -10.40
C THR A 411 -13.62 2.09 -11.90
N VAL A 412 -12.38 2.19 -12.40
CA VAL A 412 -12.09 2.01 -13.83
C VAL A 412 -12.38 0.58 -14.30
N ARG A 413 -11.98 -0.42 -13.52
CA ARG A 413 -12.16 -1.84 -13.87
C ARG A 413 -13.61 -2.29 -13.76
N GLU A 414 -14.28 -1.92 -12.67
CA GLU A 414 -15.65 -2.34 -12.37
C GLU A 414 -16.66 -1.85 -13.39
N PHE A 415 -16.44 -0.64 -13.92
CA PHE A 415 -17.32 -0.01 -14.90
C PHE A 415 -16.80 -0.11 -16.35
N ASP A 416 -15.74 -0.88 -16.60
CA ASP A 416 -15.08 -1.02 -17.91
C ASP A 416 -14.83 0.35 -18.57
N ILE A 417 -14.29 1.29 -17.79
CA ILE A 417 -14.08 2.66 -18.22
C ILE A 417 -12.86 2.69 -19.14
N GLY A 418 -13.10 3.01 -20.41
CA GLY A 418 -12.04 3.30 -21.37
C GLY A 418 -11.42 4.68 -21.11
N TYR A 419 -10.10 4.78 -21.25
CA TYR A 419 -9.36 6.03 -21.15
C TYR A 419 -8.31 6.09 -22.26
N ASP A 420 -8.12 7.27 -22.84
CA ASP A 420 -7.15 7.49 -23.91
C ASP A 420 -5.73 7.79 -23.36
N ASP A 421 -5.65 8.41 -22.18
CA ASP A 421 -4.38 8.78 -21.53
C ASP A 421 -4.34 8.29 -20.07
N PRO A 422 -3.45 7.33 -19.73
CA PRO A 422 -3.31 6.84 -18.36
C PRO A 422 -2.79 7.90 -17.37
N GLN A 423 -2.26 9.03 -17.85
CA GLN A 423 -1.83 10.13 -17.00
C GLN A 423 -2.97 10.71 -16.17
N MET A 424 -4.20 10.67 -16.68
CA MET A 424 -5.38 11.09 -15.92
C MET A 424 -5.57 10.24 -14.66
N LEU A 425 -5.33 8.93 -14.73
CA LEU A 425 -5.46 8.03 -13.58
C LEU A 425 -4.43 8.37 -12.52
N ALA A 426 -3.16 8.53 -12.93
CA ALA A 426 -2.09 8.91 -12.02
C ALA A 426 -2.33 10.29 -11.37
N GLN A 427 -2.79 11.27 -12.14
CA GLN A 427 -3.16 12.60 -11.62
C GLN A 427 -4.30 12.51 -10.61
N GLN A 428 -5.29 11.64 -10.84
CA GLN A 428 -6.38 11.44 -9.90
C GLN A 428 -5.91 10.78 -8.61
N MET A 429 -5.04 9.76 -8.69
CA MET A 429 -4.44 9.14 -7.50
C MET A 429 -3.65 10.16 -6.67
N ARG A 430 -2.88 11.03 -7.33
CA ARG A 430 -2.16 12.14 -6.71
C ARG A 430 -3.11 13.15 -6.04
N ALA A 431 -4.17 13.57 -6.74
CA ALA A 431 -5.15 14.53 -6.21
C ALA A 431 -5.87 14.00 -4.95
N LEU A 432 -5.95 12.68 -4.81
CA LEU A 432 -6.50 11.97 -3.67
C LEU A 432 -5.46 11.67 -2.57
N GLY A 433 -4.20 12.08 -2.74
CA GLY A 433 -3.14 12.00 -1.73
C GLY A 433 -2.09 10.91 -1.94
N GLN A 434 -2.18 10.11 -3.02
CA GLN A 434 -1.21 9.06 -3.33
C GLN A 434 -0.48 9.34 -4.66
N ASP A 435 0.54 10.20 -4.60
CA ASP A 435 1.42 10.49 -5.75
C ASP A 435 2.42 9.34 -5.95
N LEU A 436 2.16 8.45 -6.91
CA LEU A 436 3.00 7.27 -7.14
C LEU A 436 4.48 7.66 -7.29
N PHE A 437 5.39 6.86 -6.74
CA PHE A 437 6.84 7.14 -6.68
C PHE A 437 7.24 8.36 -5.82
N ARG A 438 6.30 9.00 -5.10
CA ARG A 438 6.56 10.12 -4.19
C ARG A 438 5.85 9.95 -2.85
N PRO A 439 6.20 8.90 -2.06
CA PRO A 439 5.73 8.77 -0.69
C PRO A 439 6.17 10.00 0.15
N PRO A 440 5.34 10.43 1.11
CA PRO A 440 5.52 11.70 1.81
C PRO A 440 6.73 11.71 2.76
N ASN A 441 7.15 10.55 3.26
CA ASN A 441 8.31 10.39 4.14
C ASN A 441 8.79 8.92 4.12
N VAL A 442 9.86 8.63 4.86
CA VAL A 442 10.51 7.30 4.94
C VAL A 442 9.59 6.18 5.45
N LYS A 443 8.51 6.51 6.19
CA LYS A 443 7.51 5.54 6.67
C LYS A 443 6.46 5.19 5.62
N GLY A 444 6.46 5.88 4.47
CA GLY A 444 5.53 5.66 3.37
C GLY A 444 4.22 6.45 3.55
N TRP A 445 3.17 6.00 2.87
CA TRP A 445 1.81 6.47 3.10
C TRP A 445 1.21 5.78 4.33
N PRO A 446 0.58 6.53 5.26
CA PRO A 446 0.07 6.01 6.53
C PRO A 446 -1.09 5.01 6.38
N GLY A 447 -1.84 5.05 5.27
CA GLY A 447 -2.98 4.15 5.02
C GLY A 447 -4.24 4.49 5.83
N GLY A 448 -5.26 3.63 5.71
CA GLY A 448 -6.47 3.69 6.55
C GLY A 448 -7.24 5.02 6.45
N ASP A 449 -7.69 5.53 7.61
CA ASP A 449 -8.51 6.74 7.71
C ASP A 449 -7.81 8.00 7.19
N ALA A 450 -6.47 8.00 7.08
CA ALA A 450 -5.72 9.12 6.51
C ALA A 450 -6.05 9.36 5.02
N TRP A 451 -6.71 8.41 4.34
CA TRP A 451 -7.20 8.61 2.97
C TRP A 451 -8.52 9.39 2.89
N ILE A 452 -9.21 9.61 4.01
CA ILE A 452 -10.55 10.15 4.07
C ILE A 452 -10.55 11.42 4.91
N ASP A 453 -10.68 12.55 4.23
CA ASP A 453 -10.99 13.85 4.82
C ASP A 453 -12.03 14.58 3.95
N SER A 454 -12.47 15.77 4.37
CA SER A 454 -13.47 16.54 3.62
C SER A 454 -13.04 16.88 2.19
N THR A 455 -11.75 17.06 1.95
CA THR A 455 -11.17 17.38 0.64
C THR A 455 -11.09 16.14 -0.24
N THR A 456 -10.57 15.03 0.28
CA THR A 456 -10.43 13.79 -0.49
C THR A 456 -11.79 13.16 -0.79
N LEU A 457 -12.76 13.23 0.13
CA LEU A 457 -14.14 12.79 -0.13
C LEU A 457 -14.80 13.59 -1.26
N LEU A 458 -14.63 14.91 -1.26
CA LEU A 458 -15.13 15.75 -2.36
C LEU A 458 -14.44 15.40 -3.68
N ALA A 459 -13.12 15.20 -3.67
CA ALA A 459 -12.37 14.82 -4.87
C ALA A 459 -12.77 13.43 -5.40
N ARG A 460 -13.05 12.46 -4.52
CA ARG A 460 -13.60 11.15 -4.88
C ARG A 460 -14.98 11.29 -5.53
N LYS A 461 -15.85 12.11 -4.92
CA LYS A 461 -17.16 12.44 -5.52
C LYS A 461 -17.01 13.02 -6.91
N GLN A 462 -16.21 14.08 -7.07
CA GLN A 462 -15.99 14.74 -8.35
C GLN A 462 -15.43 13.77 -9.40
N PHE A 463 -14.56 12.84 -9.02
CA PHE A 463 -14.09 11.80 -9.92
C PHE A 463 -15.23 10.93 -10.43
N VAL A 464 -16.06 10.39 -9.53
CA VAL A 464 -17.23 9.59 -9.89
C VAL A 464 -18.19 10.37 -10.78
N GLU A 465 -18.55 11.62 -10.41
CA GLU A 465 -19.46 12.42 -11.23
C GLU A 465 -18.92 12.65 -12.64
N ARG A 466 -17.61 12.88 -12.80
CA ARG A 466 -17.00 13.07 -14.12
C ARG A 466 -17.14 11.82 -15.00
N MET A 467 -17.05 10.63 -14.43
CA MET A 467 -17.23 9.38 -15.19
C MET A 467 -18.67 9.24 -15.70
N PHE A 468 -19.67 9.53 -14.87
CA PHE A 468 -21.10 9.41 -15.26
C PHE A 468 -21.56 10.54 -16.20
N ARG A 469 -21.03 11.75 -16.09
CA ARG A 469 -21.33 12.87 -17.02
C ARG A 469 -20.80 12.61 -18.44
N ALA A 470 -19.75 11.82 -18.60
CA ALA A 470 -19.25 11.44 -19.93
C ALA A 470 -20.30 10.60 -20.70
N THR A 471 -21.08 9.79 -19.99
CA THR A 471 -22.17 8.98 -20.54
C THR A 471 -23.38 9.81 -20.93
N GLU A 472 -23.77 10.80 -20.11
CA GLU A 472 -24.91 11.69 -20.42
C GLU A 472 -24.67 12.49 -21.71
N ASN A 473 -23.44 12.98 -21.93
CA ASN A 473 -23.10 13.72 -23.15
C ASN A 473 -23.00 12.83 -24.41
N ALA A 474 -22.66 11.54 -24.27
CA ALA A 474 -22.73 10.56 -25.37
C ALA A 474 -24.18 10.27 -25.77
N ASN A 475 -25.09 10.22 -24.79
CA ASN A 475 -26.52 9.91 -24.99
C ASN A 475 -27.38 11.15 -25.27
N ALA A 476 -26.91 12.37 -24.97
CA ALA A 476 -27.58 13.64 -25.28
C ALA A 476 -27.41 14.08 -26.74
N GLY A 477 -26.63 13.35 -27.55
CA GLY A 477 -26.73 13.41 -29.01
C GLY A 477 -28.07 12.80 -29.44
N GLY A 478 -29.10 13.65 -29.54
CA GLY A 478 -30.47 13.29 -29.93
C GLY A 478 -30.56 12.50 -31.24
N PRO A 479 -31.76 11.96 -31.57
CA PRO A 479 -31.93 11.00 -32.66
C PRO A 479 -31.30 11.52 -33.94
N SER A 480 -30.36 10.75 -34.47
CA SER A 480 -29.76 10.97 -35.78
C SER A 480 -30.90 11.20 -36.76
N MET A 481 -31.04 12.42 -37.29
CA MET A 481 -32.01 12.71 -38.34
C MET A 481 -31.69 11.81 -39.53
N VAL A 482 -32.42 10.71 -39.65
CA VAL A 482 -32.48 9.90 -40.85
C VAL A 482 -33.27 10.73 -41.86
N LEU A 483 -32.58 11.42 -42.76
CA LEU A 483 -33.18 11.93 -43.98
C LEU A 483 -33.67 10.73 -44.79
N PRO A 484 -34.94 10.66 -45.22
CA PRO A 484 -35.40 9.57 -46.06
C PRO A 484 -34.81 9.75 -47.46
N SER A 485 -33.83 8.91 -47.81
CA SER A 485 -33.38 8.77 -49.19
C SER A 485 -34.44 7.98 -49.96
N SER A 486 -35.16 8.66 -50.84
CA SER A 486 -35.90 8.02 -51.93
C SER A 486 -34.91 7.30 -52.86
N ALA A 487 -34.99 5.98 -52.96
CA ALA A 487 -34.48 5.27 -54.13
C ALA A 487 -35.33 4.04 -54.41
N ALA A 488 -35.92 4.05 -55.61
CA ALA A 488 -36.54 2.91 -56.23
C ALA A 488 -35.50 1.84 -56.60
N SER A 489 -35.97 0.59 -56.55
CA SER A 489 -35.63 -0.54 -57.41
C SER A 489 -34.19 -1.09 -57.46
N SER A 490 -34.07 -2.29 -56.87
CA SER A 490 -33.52 -3.54 -57.44
C SER A 490 -32.04 -3.63 -57.88
N GLY A 491 -31.32 -4.58 -57.26
CA GLY A 491 -30.10 -5.19 -57.82
C GLY A 491 -29.14 -5.68 -56.75
N VAL A 492 -28.97 -6.99 -56.63
CA VAL A 492 -28.13 -7.69 -55.64
C VAL A 492 -26.62 -7.54 -55.95
N GLN A 493 -25.80 -7.23 -54.94
CA GLN A 493 -24.57 -8.00 -54.60
C GLN A 493 -23.96 -7.59 -53.26
N ARG A 494 -23.56 -8.60 -52.48
CA ARG A 494 -23.01 -8.48 -51.12
C ARG A 494 -21.51 -8.15 -51.12
N THR A 495 -21.13 -7.47 -50.03
CA THR A 495 -19.87 -7.56 -49.25
C THR A 495 -18.80 -6.50 -49.49
N ALA A 496 -18.73 -5.56 -48.55
CA ALA A 496 -17.49 -5.18 -47.88
C ALA A 496 -17.84 -4.75 -46.44
N LEU A 497 -17.30 -5.45 -45.44
CA LEU A 497 -17.33 -5.02 -44.04
C LEU A 497 -16.62 -3.65 -43.96
N ARG A 498 -17.38 -2.59 -43.65
CA ARG A 498 -16.79 -1.36 -43.12
C ARG A 498 -16.58 -1.56 -41.62
N PRO A 499 -15.43 -1.12 -41.06
CA PRO A 499 -15.19 -1.22 -39.64
C PRO A 499 -16.24 -0.40 -38.89
N ALA A 500 -16.58 -0.87 -37.68
CA ALA A 500 -17.47 -0.18 -36.76
C ALA A 500 -17.13 1.30 -36.70
N ALA A 501 -18.15 2.15 -36.89
CA ALA A 501 -18.00 3.59 -36.83
C ALA A 501 -17.37 4.00 -35.50
N ALA A 502 -16.32 4.81 -35.58
CA ALA A 502 -15.67 5.39 -34.41
C ALA A 502 -16.71 6.17 -33.59
N MET A 503 -16.83 5.84 -32.30
CA MET A 503 -17.70 6.57 -31.39
C MET A 503 -17.20 8.02 -31.23
N PRO A 504 -18.09 9.01 -31.13
CA PRO A 504 -17.70 10.40 -30.92
C PRO A 504 -17.02 10.57 -29.56
N ARG A 505 -15.89 11.28 -29.54
CA ARG A 505 -15.13 11.60 -28.34
C ARG A 505 -15.99 12.40 -27.35
N THR A 506 -16.22 11.86 -26.16
CA THR A 506 -16.81 12.61 -25.04
C THR A 506 -15.73 13.25 -24.16
N VAL A 507 -16.15 14.23 -23.38
CA VAL A 507 -15.34 15.12 -22.52
C VAL A 507 -14.12 14.41 -21.93
N ALA A 508 -12.92 14.89 -22.30
CA ALA A 508 -11.61 14.51 -21.76
C ALA A 508 -11.10 13.07 -22.02
N GLY A 509 -11.51 12.40 -23.11
CA GLY A 509 -10.89 11.13 -23.50
C GLY A 509 -11.21 9.96 -22.57
N VAL A 510 -12.31 10.07 -21.81
CA VAL A 510 -12.91 9.01 -21.01
C VAL A 510 -14.14 8.48 -21.72
N ARG A 511 -14.26 7.16 -21.79
CA ARG A 511 -15.35 6.44 -22.45
C ARG A 511 -15.99 5.49 -21.45
N PHE A 512 -17.22 5.81 -21.04
CA PHE A 512 -18.01 4.96 -20.16
C PHE A 512 -19.35 4.60 -20.82
N ASP A 513 -19.49 3.34 -21.23
CA ASP A 513 -20.72 2.79 -21.81
C ASP A 513 -21.61 2.19 -20.71
N LEU A 514 -22.26 3.08 -19.96
CA LEU A 514 -23.15 2.69 -18.87
C LEU A 514 -24.32 1.81 -19.35
N SER A 515 -24.83 2.06 -20.56
CA SER A 515 -25.92 1.26 -21.15
C SER A 515 -25.50 -0.20 -21.30
N ARG A 516 -24.29 -0.44 -21.81
CA ARG A 516 -23.73 -1.78 -21.91
C ARG A 516 -23.49 -2.42 -20.54
N TRP A 517 -23.01 -1.65 -19.57
CA TRP A 517 -22.79 -2.16 -18.20
C TRP A 517 -24.11 -2.54 -17.51
N LEU A 518 -25.19 -1.79 -17.75
CA LEU A 518 -26.53 -2.05 -17.20
C LEU A 518 -27.30 -3.17 -17.91
N GLN A 519 -26.89 -3.52 -19.14
CA GLN A 519 -27.58 -4.51 -19.97
C GLN A 519 -27.82 -5.87 -19.28
N PRO A 520 -26.90 -6.45 -18.48
CA PRO A 520 -27.14 -7.70 -17.74
C PRO A 520 -28.27 -7.61 -16.70
N TYR A 521 -28.64 -6.40 -16.28
CA TYR A 521 -29.72 -6.13 -15.33
C TYR A 521 -31.03 -5.75 -16.01
N ALA A 522 -31.09 -5.81 -17.35
CA ALA A 522 -32.23 -5.36 -18.16
C ALA A 522 -32.63 -3.90 -17.88
N LEU A 523 -31.63 -3.03 -17.66
CA LEU A 523 -31.80 -1.60 -17.41
C LEU A 523 -31.06 -0.77 -18.45
N GLY A 524 -31.59 0.41 -18.74
CA GLY A 524 -30.92 1.53 -19.36
C GLY A 524 -30.60 2.64 -18.35
N PRO A 525 -29.74 3.61 -18.69
CA PRO A 525 -29.29 4.66 -17.77
C PRO A 525 -30.42 5.49 -17.14
N VAL A 526 -31.50 5.72 -17.89
CA VAL A 526 -32.65 6.56 -17.46
C VAL A 526 -33.79 5.75 -16.83
N ASP A 527 -33.69 4.42 -16.82
CA ASP A 527 -34.71 3.57 -16.22
C ASP A 527 -34.66 3.66 -14.70
N VAL A 528 -35.83 3.59 -14.06
CA VAL A 528 -35.95 3.55 -12.60
C VAL A 528 -35.93 2.08 -12.16
N PRO A 529 -34.87 1.61 -11.48
CA PRO A 529 -34.77 0.21 -11.09
C PRO A 529 -35.79 -0.11 -9.99
N ASP A 530 -36.48 -1.25 -10.14
CA ASP A 530 -37.34 -1.79 -9.10
C ASP A 530 -36.52 -2.31 -7.90
N GLU A 531 -37.18 -2.85 -6.87
CA GLU A 531 -36.51 -3.37 -5.68
C GLU A 531 -35.48 -4.47 -6.00
N ARG A 532 -35.87 -5.44 -6.84
CA ARG A 532 -35.00 -6.56 -7.21
C ARG A 532 -33.78 -6.09 -8.00
N ALA A 533 -33.97 -5.18 -8.95
CA ALA A 533 -32.89 -4.63 -9.74
C ALA A 533 -31.95 -3.79 -8.87
N ARG A 534 -32.48 -3.00 -7.93
CA ARG A 534 -31.68 -2.25 -6.96
C ARG A 534 -30.80 -3.15 -6.08
N GLU A 535 -31.33 -4.27 -5.58
CA GLU A 535 -30.55 -5.26 -4.84
C GLU A 535 -29.47 -5.92 -5.70
N ALA A 536 -29.76 -6.19 -6.97
CA ALA A 536 -28.78 -6.74 -7.91
C ALA A 536 -27.64 -5.75 -8.17
N LEU A 537 -27.94 -4.46 -8.39
CA LEU A 537 -26.96 -3.39 -8.56
C LEU A 537 -26.12 -3.18 -7.30
N GLN A 538 -26.74 -3.20 -6.10
CA GLN A 538 -26.01 -3.11 -4.84
C GLN A 538 -24.99 -4.24 -4.68
N ARG A 539 -25.39 -5.49 -4.93
CA ARG A 539 -24.48 -6.65 -4.84
C ARG A 539 -23.41 -6.67 -5.92
N ALA A 540 -23.65 -6.00 -7.05
CA ALA A 540 -22.67 -5.88 -8.11
C ALA A 540 -21.53 -4.91 -7.74
N VAL A 541 -21.85 -3.83 -7.03
CA VAL A 541 -20.95 -2.69 -6.79
C VAL A 541 -20.38 -2.66 -5.37
N LEU A 542 -21.20 -3.01 -4.37
CA LEU A 542 -20.81 -2.91 -2.98
C LEU A 542 -20.30 -4.25 -2.43
N PRO A 543 -19.21 -4.25 -1.65
CA PRO A 543 -18.69 -5.45 -1.01
C PRO A 543 -19.58 -5.97 0.14
N PHE A 544 -20.49 -5.12 0.65
CA PHE A 544 -21.47 -5.41 1.70
C PHE A 544 -22.66 -4.44 1.58
N ALA A 545 -23.66 -4.62 2.45
CA ALA A 545 -24.87 -3.79 2.43
C ALA A 545 -24.54 -2.28 2.55
N PRO A 546 -25.27 -1.39 1.85
CA PRO A 546 -25.04 0.04 1.90
C PRO A 546 -25.20 0.58 3.33
N ALA A 547 -24.35 1.55 3.70
CA ALA A 547 -24.42 2.17 5.02
C ALA A 547 -25.61 3.13 5.14
N VAL A 548 -26.04 3.72 4.02
CA VAL A 548 -27.18 4.65 3.97
C VAL A 548 -28.30 4.06 3.10
N PRO A 549 -29.58 4.18 3.51
CA PRO A 549 -30.70 3.81 2.65
C PRO A 549 -30.64 4.57 1.32
N GLN A 550 -30.62 3.82 0.22
CA GLN A 550 -30.49 4.39 -1.10
C GLN A 550 -31.84 4.95 -1.58
N THR A 551 -31.82 6.14 -2.17
CA THR A 551 -33.02 6.85 -2.62
C THR A 551 -33.80 6.02 -3.65
N ALA A 552 -35.08 5.77 -3.38
CA ALA A 552 -35.98 5.11 -4.32
C ALA A 552 -36.47 6.06 -5.42
N GLY A 553 -36.88 5.53 -6.57
CA GLY A 553 -37.52 6.33 -7.63
C GLY A 553 -36.58 7.19 -8.47
N VAL A 554 -35.25 7.10 -8.25
CA VAL A 554 -34.25 7.73 -9.11
C VAL A 554 -33.85 6.80 -10.25
N ASN A 555 -33.33 7.34 -11.35
CA ASN A 555 -32.86 6.52 -12.47
C ASN A 555 -31.57 5.73 -12.13
N SER A 556 -31.26 4.74 -12.96
CA SER A 556 -30.15 3.79 -12.77
C SER A 556 -28.79 4.49 -12.72
N ALA A 557 -28.57 5.54 -13.50
CA ALA A 557 -27.34 6.34 -13.47
C ALA A 557 -27.15 7.04 -12.12
N ALA A 558 -28.16 7.77 -11.65
CA ALA A 558 -28.14 8.47 -10.36
C ALA A 558 -28.04 7.48 -9.19
N TYR A 559 -28.69 6.32 -9.31
CA TYR A 559 -28.63 5.26 -8.31
C TYR A 559 -27.20 4.70 -8.15
N LEU A 560 -26.54 4.36 -9.26
CA LEU A 560 -25.15 3.89 -9.23
C LEU A 560 -24.18 4.96 -8.72
N GLN A 561 -24.36 6.21 -9.14
CA GLN A 561 -23.56 7.33 -8.63
C GLN A 561 -23.69 7.46 -7.10
N ALA A 562 -24.89 7.24 -6.55
CA ALA A 562 -25.11 7.22 -5.10
C ALA A 562 -24.40 6.05 -4.42
N LEU A 563 -24.43 4.84 -5.00
CA LEU A 563 -23.70 3.68 -4.46
C LEU A 563 -22.20 3.92 -4.39
N LEU A 564 -21.59 4.55 -5.40
CA LEU A 564 -20.16 4.84 -5.42
C LEU A 564 -19.75 5.87 -4.36
N MET A 565 -20.72 6.63 -3.85
CA MET A 565 -20.53 7.58 -2.74
C MET A 565 -20.92 7.01 -1.39
N ASP A 566 -21.50 5.82 -1.35
CA ASP A 566 -21.78 5.13 -0.08
C ASP A 566 -20.45 4.78 0.61
N PRO A 567 -20.35 4.95 1.95
CA PRO A 567 -19.19 4.49 2.71
C PRO A 567 -18.80 3.04 2.39
N ALA A 568 -19.76 2.16 2.09
CA ALA A 568 -19.51 0.78 1.72
C ALA A 568 -18.65 0.63 0.47
N TYR A 569 -18.70 1.56 -0.48
CA TYR A 569 -17.85 1.55 -1.67
C TYR A 569 -16.42 2.03 -1.39
N GLN A 570 -16.27 2.93 -0.42
CA GLN A 570 -14.97 3.47 0.00
C GLN A 570 -14.16 2.45 0.80
N LEU A 571 -14.83 1.40 1.27
CA LEU A 571 -14.29 0.34 2.09
C LEU A 571 -14.13 -0.95 1.27
N LYS A 572 -13.26 -1.83 1.72
CA LYS A 572 -13.04 -3.17 1.18
C LYS A 572 -12.96 -4.19 2.31
#